data_AF-A0AB36PXP1-F1
#
_entry.id   AF-A0AB36PXP1-F1
#
_cell.length_a   1.000
_cell.length_b   1.000
_cell.length_c   1.000
_cell.angle_alpha   90.00
_cell.angle_beta   90.00
_cell.angle_gamma   90.00
#
_symmetry.space_group_name_H-M   'P 1'
#
loop_
_entity.id
_entity.type
_entity.pdbx_description
1 polymer ?
#
loop_
_entity_poly.entity_id
_entity_poly.type
_entity_poly.pdbx_seq_one_letter_code
_entity_poly.pdbx_strand_id
1 'polypeptide(L)'
;MGADPVYGLPGFGDHEGRTPFKRLQVSDIVAIRTPVRITPDRKAFWRKYMSYESPFHLNDAVAIVTGAAAGIGRAIAGTFAKAGASVVVTDLKSEGAEAVAAAIRQAGGKAIGLECNVTDEQHREAVIKAALDQFGKITVLVNNAGGGGPKPFDMPMSDFEWAFKLNLFSLFRLSQLAAPHMQKAGGGAILNISSMAGENTNVRMASYGSSKAAVNHLTRNIAFDVGPMGIRVNAIAPGAIKTDALATVLTPEIERAILKHTPLGRLGEAQDIANAALFLCSPAAAWISGQVLTVSGGGVQELD
;
A
#
# COMPACT_ATOMS: atom_id res chain seq x y z
N MET A 1 -13.89 4.80 73.05
CA MET A 1 -14.81 3.69 72.72
C MET A 1 -15.04 3.81 71.22
N GLY A 2 -14.26 3.13 70.40
CA GLY A 2 -14.46 1.74 69.94
C GLY A 2 -14.88 1.81 68.47
N ALA A 3 -14.37 1.06 67.51
CA ALA A 3 -13.28 0.08 67.42
C ALA A 3 -12.87 0.03 65.92
N ASP A 4 -11.60 -0.30 65.69
CA ASP A 4 -10.94 -0.56 64.40
C ASP A 4 -11.57 -1.77 63.62
N PRO A 5 -11.24 -2.07 62.34
CA PRO A 5 -9.89 -1.99 61.80
C PRO A 5 -9.68 -1.51 60.35
N VAL A 6 -8.57 -0.79 60.24
CA VAL A 6 -7.72 -0.57 59.07
C VAL A 6 -7.15 -1.90 58.56
N TYR A 7 -7.47 -2.28 57.32
CA TYR A 7 -6.59 -3.11 56.49
C TYR A 7 -5.57 -2.14 55.87
N GLY A 8 -4.27 -2.12 56.18
CA GLY A 8 -3.38 -3.27 56.28
C GLY A 8 -2.50 -3.33 55.02
N LEU A 9 -1.82 -2.23 54.68
CA LEU A 9 -0.71 -2.26 53.71
C LEU A 9 0.42 -3.07 54.35
N PRO A 10 0.90 -4.17 53.74
CA PRO A 10 1.99 -4.92 54.32
C PRO A 10 3.26 -4.06 54.33
N GLY A 11 3.72 -3.80 55.55
CA GLY A 11 5.01 -3.19 55.83
C GLY A 11 6.14 -4.05 55.29
N PHE A 12 7.22 -3.35 54.94
CA PHE A 12 8.53 -3.90 54.70
C PHE A 12 9.00 -4.65 55.96
N GLY A 13 8.84 -5.97 55.95
CA GLY A 13 9.48 -6.89 56.87
C GLY A 13 10.64 -7.57 56.15
N ASP A 14 11.81 -7.49 56.77
CA ASP A 14 13.05 -8.12 56.33
C ASP A 14 12.88 -9.63 56.11
N HIS A 15 12.97 -10.04 54.85
CA HIS A 15 13.33 -11.40 54.49
C HIS A 15 14.78 -11.41 53.98
N GLU A 16 15.67 -11.82 54.87
CA GLU A 16 16.96 -12.43 54.55
C GLU A 16 16.73 -13.57 53.55
N GLY A 17 17.11 -13.32 52.30
CA GLY A 17 16.93 -14.27 51.20
C GLY A 17 17.36 -13.70 49.85
N ARG A 18 18.31 -12.77 49.83
CA ARG A 18 18.94 -12.32 48.58
C ARG A 18 19.95 -13.38 48.16
N THR A 19 19.58 -14.22 47.21
CA THR A 19 20.55 -14.95 46.40
C THR A 19 21.54 -13.93 45.82
N PRO A 20 22.86 -14.16 45.95
CA PRO A 20 23.81 -13.20 45.41
C PRO A 20 23.70 -13.23 43.89
N PHE A 21 23.46 -12.08 43.27
CA PHE A 21 23.72 -11.90 41.84
C PHE A 21 25.20 -12.19 41.60
N LYS A 22 25.52 -13.42 41.19
CA LYS A 22 26.84 -13.77 40.69
C LYS A 22 27.13 -12.89 39.48
N ARG A 23 28.12 -12.00 39.59
CA ARG A 23 28.75 -11.39 38.41
C ARG A 23 29.27 -12.54 37.56
N LEU A 24 28.62 -12.77 36.41
CA LEU A 24 29.17 -13.59 35.35
C LEU A 24 30.54 -13.00 34.97
N GLN A 25 31.60 -13.78 35.18
CA GLN A 25 32.92 -13.40 34.70
C GLN A 25 33.01 -13.75 33.21
N VAL A 26 33.77 -12.97 32.44
CA VAL A 26 33.95 -13.17 30.99
C VAL A 26 34.49 -14.58 30.66
N SER A 27 35.10 -15.26 31.64
CA SER A 27 35.55 -16.65 31.54
C SER A 27 34.43 -17.68 31.48
N ASP A 28 33.20 -17.37 31.94
CA ASP A 28 32.07 -18.31 31.95
C ASP A 28 31.37 -18.44 30.58
N ILE A 29 31.74 -17.59 29.61
CA ILE A 29 31.18 -17.58 28.23
C ILE A 29 32.00 -18.48 27.29
N VAL A 30 33.09 -19.09 27.75
CA VAL A 30 34.02 -19.83 26.89
C VAL A 30 33.92 -21.35 27.13
N ALA A 31 32.81 -21.99 26.74
CA ALA A 31 32.78 -23.44 26.49
C ALA A 31 31.47 -23.95 25.83
N ILE A 32 31.02 -23.35 24.73
CA ILE A 32 30.23 -24.09 23.73
C ILE A 32 30.84 -23.81 22.36
N ARG A 33 32.03 -24.35 22.13
CA ARG A 33 32.57 -24.52 20.76
C ARG A 33 32.23 -25.93 20.29
N THR A 34 30.93 -26.23 20.15
CA THR A 34 30.54 -27.27 19.20
C THR A 34 30.78 -26.66 17.82
N PRO A 35 31.66 -27.20 16.97
CA PRO A 35 31.74 -26.74 15.60
C PRO A 35 30.40 -27.09 14.95
N VAL A 36 29.54 -26.10 14.75
CA VAL A 36 28.41 -26.24 13.83
C VAL A 36 29.06 -26.50 12.47
N ARG A 37 29.11 -27.77 12.06
CA ARG A 37 29.47 -28.14 10.68
C ARG A 37 28.37 -27.61 9.77
N ILE A 38 28.48 -26.36 9.36
CA ILE A 38 27.73 -25.83 8.23
C ILE A 38 28.42 -26.39 6.98
N THR A 39 28.05 -27.61 6.60
CA THR A 39 28.17 -28.04 5.21
C THR A 39 26.79 -27.94 4.58
N PRO A 40 26.41 -26.80 3.99
CA PRO A 40 25.46 -26.87 2.91
C PRO A 40 26.22 -27.58 1.80
N ASP A 41 25.66 -28.64 1.23
CA ASP A 41 25.94 -28.89 -0.16
C ASP A 41 25.63 -27.57 -0.89
N ARG A 42 26.67 -26.78 -1.18
CA ARG A 42 26.53 -25.45 -1.78
C ARG A 42 25.74 -25.58 -3.07
N LYS A 43 25.84 -26.70 -3.78
CA LYS A 43 25.05 -26.98 -4.97
C LYS A 43 23.56 -27.15 -4.64
N ALA A 44 23.19 -27.83 -3.56
CA ALA A 44 21.78 -27.94 -3.14
C ALA A 44 21.19 -26.61 -2.67
N PHE A 45 21.97 -25.80 -1.94
CA PHE A 45 21.58 -24.44 -1.57
C PHE A 45 21.33 -23.60 -2.82
N TRP A 46 22.31 -23.48 -3.70
CA TRP A 46 22.18 -22.70 -4.93
C TRP A 46 21.12 -23.28 -5.88
N ARG A 47 20.92 -24.60 -5.94
CA ARG A 47 19.86 -25.22 -6.77
C ARG A 47 18.47 -24.84 -6.29
N LYS A 48 18.24 -24.75 -4.97
CA LYS A 48 16.99 -24.24 -4.39
C LYS A 48 16.76 -22.75 -4.69
N TYR A 49 17.82 -21.94 -4.67
CA TYR A 49 17.73 -20.50 -4.97
C TYR A 49 17.72 -20.19 -6.48
N MET A 50 18.26 -21.07 -7.32
CA MET A 50 18.31 -20.92 -8.79
C MET A 50 17.12 -21.56 -9.50
N SER A 51 16.36 -22.45 -8.84
CA SER A 51 15.11 -23.01 -9.35
C SER A 51 13.88 -22.15 -9.02
N TYR A 52 14.07 -20.97 -8.44
CA TYR A 52 12.98 -20.07 -8.06
C TYR A 52 12.45 -19.40 -9.33
N GLU A 53 11.16 -19.61 -9.64
CA GLU A 53 10.48 -18.76 -10.62
C GLU A 53 10.58 -17.29 -10.17
N SER A 54 10.70 -16.37 -11.14
CA SER A 54 10.83 -14.96 -10.83
C SER A 54 9.68 -14.50 -9.92
N PRO A 55 9.97 -13.91 -8.74
CA PRO A 55 8.95 -13.59 -7.74
C PRO A 55 8.12 -12.34 -8.09
N PHE A 56 8.24 -11.85 -9.33
CA PHE A 56 7.56 -10.65 -9.84
C PHE A 56 6.32 -10.98 -10.69
N HIS A 57 5.84 -12.22 -10.67
CA HIS A 57 4.57 -12.61 -11.31
C HIS A 57 3.40 -12.58 -10.31
N LEU A 58 2.20 -12.42 -10.85
CA LEU A 58 0.92 -12.44 -10.14
C LEU A 58 0.05 -13.61 -10.61
N ASN A 59 0.68 -14.76 -10.85
CA ASN A 59 -0.01 -15.99 -11.26
C ASN A 59 -1.16 -16.30 -10.29
N ASP A 60 -2.33 -16.59 -10.84
CA ASP A 60 -3.59 -16.87 -10.13
C ASP A 60 -4.10 -15.76 -9.20
N ALA A 61 -3.53 -14.56 -9.25
CA ALA A 61 -4.03 -13.43 -8.47
C ALA A 61 -5.33 -12.87 -9.08
N VAL A 62 -6.22 -12.37 -8.22
CA VAL A 62 -7.38 -11.56 -8.63
C VAL A 62 -7.22 -10.17 -8.04
N ALA A 63 -7.08 -9.18 -8.91
CA ALA A 63 -6.77 -7.80 -8.56
C ALA A 63 -7.94 -6.87 -8.86
N ILE A 64 -8.40 -6.12 -7.87
CA ILE A 64 -9.29 -4.97 -8.08
C ILE A 64 -8.43 -3.71 -8.16
N VAL A 65 -8.55 -2.93 -9.25
CA VAL A 65 -7.83 -1.66 -9.42
C VAL A 65 -8.86 -0.54 -9.64
N THR A 66 -8.94 0.36 -8.65
CA THR A 66 -9.96 1.42 -8.63
C THR A 66 -9.53 2.68 -9.37
N GLY A 67 -10.47 3.40 -10.00
CA GLY A 67 -10.17 4.65 -10.74
C GLY A 67 -9.18 4.44 -11.89
N ALA A 68 -9.35 3.33 -12.62
CA ALA A 68 -8.35 2.77 -13.52
C ALA A 68 -8.64 2.99 -15.01
N ALA A 69 -9.58 3.88 -15.37
CA ALA A 69 -9.80 4.22 -16.77
C ALA A 69 -8.62 4.96 -17.40
N ALA A 70 -7.77 5.63 -16.62
CA ALA A 70 -6.65 6.43 -17.12
C ALA A 70 -5.41 6.43 -16.20
N GLY A 71 -4.34 7.05 -16.70
CA GLY A 71 -3.12 7.35 -15.93
C GLY A 71 -2.51 6.14 -15.21
N ILE A 72 -2.18 6.35 -13.93
CA ILE A 72 -1.53 5.36 -13.06
C ILE A 72 -2.38 4.09 -12.93
N GLY A 73 -3.68 4.23 -12.66
CA GLY A 73 -4.58 3.08 -12.50
C GLY A 73 -4.64 2.20 -13.74
N ARG A 74 -4.72 2.79 -14.93
CA ARG A 74 -4.68 2.06 -16.22
C ARG A 74 -3.38 1.28 -16.39
N ALA A 75 -2.23 1.92 -16.11
CA ALA A 75 -0.93 1.30 -16.23
C ALA A 75 -0.75 0.13 -15.24
N ILE A 76 -1.23 0.29 -13.99
CA ILE A 76 -1.25 -0.78 -12.98
C ILE A 76 -2.10 -1.95 -13.45
N ALA A 77 -3.34 -1.70 -13.89
CA ALA A 77 -4.25 -2.75 -14.35
C ALA A 77 -3.65 -3.56 -15.51
N GLY A 78 -3.11 -2.88 -16.53
CA GLY A 78 -2.45 -3.54 -17.66
C GLY A 78 -1.19 -4.32 -17.24
N THR A 79 -0.38 -3.76 -16.34
CA THR A 79 0.84 -4.42 -15.85
C THR A 79 0.51 -5.66 -15.02
N PHE A 80 -0.52 -5.61 -14.17
CA PHE A 80 -0.94 -6.75 -13.36
C PHE A 80 -1.50 -7.88 -14.22
N ALA A 81 -2.29 -7.54 -15.25
CA ALA A 81 -2.75 -8.52 -16.22
C ALA A 81 -1.59 -9.20 -16.97
N LYS A 82 -0.60 -8.41 -17.43
CA LYS A 82 0.63 -8.95 -18.06
C LYS A 82 1.44 -9.84 -17.13
N ALA A 83 1.40 -9.57 -15.82
CA ALA A 83 2.07 -10.38 -14.81
C ALA A 83 1.29 -11.65 -14.42
N GLY A 84 0.10 -11.89 -14.98
CA GLY A 84 -0.69 -13.11 -14.77
C GLY A 84 -1.96 -12.96 -13.93
N ALA A 85 -2.28 -11.75 -13.45
CA ALA A 85 -3.49 -11.52 -12.66
C ALA A 85 -4.76 -11.49 -13.53
N SER A 86 -5.87 -11.94 -12.97
CA SER A 86 -7.21 -11.58 -13.45
C SER A 86 -7.61 -10.23 -12.84
N VAL A 87 -8.03 -9.26 -13.64
CA VAL A 87 -8.15 -7.86 -13.21
C VAL A 87 -9.59 -7.36 -13.29
N VAL A 88 -10.11 -6.86 -12.17
CA VAL A 88 -11.33 -6.06 -12.12
C VAL A 88 -10.92 -4.59 -12.21
N VAL A 89 -11.20 -3.98 -13.35
CA VAL A 89 -10.94 -2.56 -13.59
C VAL A 89 -12.19 -1.80 -13.15
N THR A 90 -12.07 -0.81 -12.28
CA THR A 90 -13.20 0.05 -11.94
C THR A 90 -12.90 1.51 -12.19
N ASP A 91 -13.93 2.28 -12.54
CA ASP A 91 -13.84 3.73 -12.70
C ASP A 91 -15.21 4.37 -12.45
N LEU A 92 -15.25 5.69 -12.26
CA LEU A 92 -16.53 6.41 -12.11
C LEU A 92 -17.36 6.34 -13.41
N LYS A 93 -16.70 6.20 -14.57
CA LYS A 93 -17.37 6.03 -15.87
C LYS A 93 -17.15 4.60 -16.37
N SER A 94 -18.25 3.85 -16.52
CA SER A 94 -18.21 2.45 -16.92
C SER A 94 -17.47 2.22 -18.25
N GLU A 95 -17.64 3.13 -19.22
CA GLU A 95 -17.06 3.02 -20.56
C GLU A 95 -15.54 3.07 -20.51
N GLY A 96 -14.98 3.89 -19.63
CA GLY A 96 -13.54 4.01 -19.43
C GLY A 96 -12.94 2.74 -18.81
N ALA A 97 -13.58 2.17 -17.80
CA ALA A 97 -13.16 0.93 -17.19
C ALA A 97 -13.25 -0.25 -18.18
N GLU A 98 -14.35 -0.34 -18.91
CA GLU A 98 -14.58 -1.41 -19.89
C GLU A 98 -13.62 -1.32 -21.09
N ALA A 99 -13.25 -0.11 -21.54
CA ALA A 99 -12.24 0.05 -22.58
C ALA A 99 -10.88 -0.53 -22.17
N VAL A 100 -10.47 -0.30 -20.92
CA VAL A 100 -9.22 -0.86 -20.38
C VAL A 100 -9.32 -2.39 -20.22
N ALA A 101 -10.44 -2.90 -19.70
CA ALA A 101 -10.67 -4.33 -19.58
C ALA A 101 -10.73 -5.04 -20.96
N ALA A 102 -11.30 -4.40 -21.98
CA ALA A 102 -11.31 -4.89 -23.35
C ALA A 102 -9.89 -4.94 -23.93
N ALA A 103 -9.08 -3.90 -23.73
CA ALA A 103 -7.68 -3.89 -24.16
C ALA A 103 -6.85 -4.99 -23.47
N ILE A 104 -7.08 -5.24 -22.17
CA ILE A 104 -6.46 -6.36 -21.45
C ILE A 104 -6.85 -7.71 -22.07
N ARG A 105 -8.13 -7.92 -22.37
CA ARG A 105 -8.62 -9.16 -23.02
C ARG A 105 -8.05 -9.34 -24.43
N GLN A 106 -7.99 -8.28 -25.23
CA GLN A 106 -7.38 -8.31 -26.57
C GLN A 106 -5.89 -8.66 -26.52
N ALA A 107 -5.19 -8.26 -25.46
CA ALA A 107 -3.79 -8.64 -25.22
C ALA A 107 -3.62 -10.03 -24.59
N GLY A 108 -4.68 -10.84 -24.47
CA GLY A 108 -4.66 -12.20 -23.94
C GLY A 108 -4.78 -12.32 -22.41
N GLY A 109 -5.04 -11.22 -21.71
CA GLY A 109 -5.29 -11.21 -20.27
C GLY A 109 -6.77 -11.49 -19.91
N LYS A 110 -7.06 -11.54 -18.61
CA LYS A 110 -8.42 -11.71 -18.08
C LYS A 110 -8.84 -10.43 -17.36
N ALA A 111 -9.92 -9.80 -17.80
CA ALA A 111 -10.43 -8.62 -17.11
C ALA A 111 -11.92 -8.35 -17.35
N ILE A 112 -12.53 -7.63 -16.41
CA ILE A 112 -13.86 -7.01 -16.53
C ILE A 112 -13.78 -5.52 -16.13
N GLY A 113 -14.58 -4.67 -16.78
CA GLY A 113 -14.72 -3.25 -16.44
C GLY A 113 -16.03 -2.98 -15.72
N LEU A 114 -16.01 -2.22 -14.62
CA LEU A 114 -17.19 -1.89 -13.83
C LEU A 114 -17.26 -0.41 -13.48
N GLU A 115 -18.47 0.11 -13.41
CA GLU A 115 -18.72 1.40 -12.77
C GLU A 115 -18.52 1.29 -11.25
N CYS A 116 -17.81 2.25 -10.66
CA CYS A 116 -17.67 2.35 -9.22
C CYS A 116 -17.42 3.79 -8.80
N ASN A 117 -18.40 4.40 -8.14
CA ASN A 117 -18.14 5.53 -7.28
C ASN A 117 -17.63 5.00 -5.95
N VAL A 118 -16.32 5.11 -5.70
CA VAL A 118 -15.70 4.59 -4.47
C VAL A 118 -16.18 5.28 -3.19
N THR A 119 -16.92 6.39 -3.30
CA THR A 119 -17.55 7.07 -2.14
C THR A 119 -18.93 6.49 -1.80
N ASP A 120 -19.55 5.73 -2.70
CA ASP A 120 -20.83 5.07 -2.51
C ASP A 120 -20.66 3.65 -1.96
N GLU A 121 -21.40 3.29 -0.90
CA GLU A 121 -21.30 1.97 -0.27
C GLU A 121 -21.79 0.84 -1.15
N GLN A 122 -22.92 1.03 -1.84
CA GLN A 122 -23.51 0.01 -2.69
C GLN A 122 -22.61 -0.27 -3.89
N HIS A 123 -21.96 0.76 -4.44
CA HIS A 123 -20.97 0.55 -5.51
C HIS A 123 -19.75 -0.23 -5.01
N ARG A 124 -19.27 0.01 -3.78
CA ARG A 124 -18.15 -0.77 -3.19
C ARG A 124 -18.53 -2.24 -2.99
N GLU A 125 -19.70 -2.51 -2.43
CA GLU A 125 -20.21 -3.87 -2.23
C GLU A 125 -20.41 -4.60 -3.56
N ALA A 126 -20.99 -3.91 -4.56
CA ALA A 126 -21.22 -4.47 -5.89
C ALA A 126 -19.91 -4.87 -6.60
N VAL A 127 -18.85 -4.06 -6.48
CA VAL A 127 -17.53 -4.40 -7.06
C VAL A 127 -16.93 -5.64 -6.39
N ILE A 128 -16.99 -5.73 -5.07
CA ILE A 128 -16.50 -6.90 -4.32
C ILE A 128 -17.26 -8.15 -4.76
N LYS A 129 -18.59 -8.06 -4.83
CA LYS A 129 -19.44 -9.16 -5.29
C LYS A 129 -19.10 -9.57 -6.72
N ALA A 130 -19.01 -8.63 -7.66
CA ALA A 130 -18.72 -8.91 -9.06
C ALA A 130 -17.34 -9.56 -9.25
N ALA A 131 -16.33 -9.13 -8.47
CA ALA A 131 -15.01 -9.76 -8.49
C ALA A 131 -15.07 -11.24 -8.05
N LEU A 132 -15.84 -11.53 -7.00
CA LEU A 132 -16.05 -12.88 -6.50
C LEU A 132 -16.87 -13.74 -7.47
N ASP A 133 -17.94 -13.20 -8.04
CA ASP A 133 -18.77 -13.90 -9.01
C ASP A 133 -17.95 -14.27 -10.28
N GLN A 134 -17.09 -13.36 -10.73
CA GLN A 134 -16.33 -13.52 -11.97
C GLN A 134 -15.09 -14.41 -11.82
N PHE A 135 -14.37 -14.30 -10.71
CA PHE A 135 -13.04 -14.93 -10.54
C PHE A 135 -12.91 -15.78 -9.26
N GLY A 136 -13.95 -15.86 -8.44
CA GLY A 136 -14.04 -16.77 -7.28
C GLY A 136 -13.30 -16.34 -6.02
N LYS A 137 -12.42 -15.33 -6.10
CA LYS A 137 -11.61 -14.83 -4.97
C LYS A 137 -11.14 -13.40 -5.20
N ILE A 138 -10.58 -12.79 -4.15
CA ILE A 138 -9.88 -11.50 -4.22
C ILE A 138 -8.55 -11.69 -3.47
N THR A 139 -7.42 -11.36 -4.11
CA THR A 139 -6.09 -11.48 -3.49
C THR A 139 -5.29 -10.18 -3.55
N VAL A 140 -5.67 -9.25 -4.43
CA VAL A 140 -5.02 -7.94 -4.54
C VAL A 140 -6.08 -6.83 -4.61
N LEU A 141 -5.88 -5.75 -3.86
CA LEU A 141 -6.68 -4.54 -3.94
C LEU A 141 -5.74 -3.35 -4.14
N VAL A 142 -5.95 -2.58 -5.21
CA VAL A 142 -5.26 -1.32 -5.46
C VAL A 142 -6.27 -0.18 -5.30
N ASN A 143 -6.14 0.54 -4.20
CA ASN A 143 -6.85 1.77 -3.91
C ASN A 143 -6.15 2.93 -4.63
N ASN A 144 -6.37 3.03 -5.95
CA ASN A 144 -5.84 4.09 -6.80
C ASN A 144 -6.84 5.25 -6.96
N ALA A 145 -8.14 5.00 -6.89
CA ALA A 145 -9.15 6.05 -6.96
C ALA A 145 -8.90 7.11 -5.87
N GLY A 146 -8.88 8.37 -6.29
CA GLY A 146 -8.55 9.50 -5.45
C GLY A 146 -8.52 10.78 -6.28
N GLY A 147 -8.45 11.91 -5.61
CA GLY A 147 -8.46 13.21 -6.28
C GLY A 147 -8.35 14.36 -5.30
N GLY A 148 -8.74 15.54 -5.77
CA GLY A 148 -8.50 16.80 -5.07
C GLY A 148 -7.29 17.53 -5.66
N GLY A 149 -6.59 18.29 -4.83
CA GLY A 149 -5.48 19.14 -5.25
C GLY A 149 -5.52 20.49 -4.54
N PRO A 150 -4.91 21.54 -5.12
CA PRO A 150 -4.85 22.85 -4.49
C PRO A 150 -6.23 23.43 -4.15
N LYS A 151 -6.38 23.92 -2.92
CA LYS A 151 -7.57 24.62 -2.38
C LYS A 151 -7.14 25.78 -1.48
N PRO A 152 -7.80 26.95 -1.52
CA PRO A 152 -7.44 28.06 -0.62
C PRO A 152 -7.72 27.69 0.84
N PHE A 153 -7.09 28.40 1.80
CA PHE A 153 -7.25 28.07 3.22
C PHE A 153 -8.70 28.23 3.73
N ASP A 154 -9.44 29.19 3.17
CA ASP A 154 -10.84 29.47 3.44
C ASP A 154 -11.83 28.60 2.61
N MET A 155 -11.39 27.44 2.13
CA MET A 155 -12.26 26.51 1.40
C MET A 155 -13.50 26.14 2.22
N PRO A 156 -14.65 25.87 1.57
CA PRO A 156 -15.82 25.39 2.29
C PRO A 156 -15.53 24.04 2.94
N MET A 157 -16.14 23.77 4.09
CA MET A 157 -15.94 22.49 4.81
C MET A 157 -16.30 21.27 3.95
N SER A 158 -17.25 21.41 3.02
CA SER A 158 -17.59 20.36 2.06
C SER A 158 -16.40 19.93 1.20
N ASP A 159 -15.52 20.85 0.79
CA ASP A 159 -14.32 20.54 0.01
C ASP A 159 -13.27 19.81 0.86
N PHE A 160 -13.13 20.23 2.12
CA PHE A 160 -12.24 19.57 3.07
C PHE A 160 -12.71 18.14 3.34
N GLU A 161 -13.97 17.96 3.70
CA GLU A 161 -14.59 16.64 3.93
C GLU A 161 -14.52 15.75 2.70
N TRP A 162 -14.75 16.31 1.50
CA TRP A 162 -14.70 15.55 0.26
C TRP A 162 -13.33 14.91 0.04
N ALA A 163 -12.24 15.61 0.33
CA ALA A 163 -10.90 15.04 0.22
C ALA A 163 -10.74 13.78 1.08
N PHE A 164 -11.27 13.77 2.31
CA PHE A 164 -11.24 12.60 3.19
C PHE A 164 -12.21 11.50 2.75
N LYS A 165 -13.43 11.86 2.34
CA LYS A 165 -14.42 10.90 1.81
C LYS A 165 -13.87 10.14 0.60
N LEU A 166 -13.26 10.86 -0.34
CA LEU A 166 -12.73 10.30 -1.57
C LEU A 166 -11.38 9.60 -1.39
N ASN A 167 -10.42 10.19 -0.65
CA ASN A 167 -9.06 9.64 -0.58
C ASN A 167 -8.84 8.68 0.58
N LEU A 168 -9.64 8.73 1.65
CA LEU A 168 -9.39 7.97 2.88
C LEU A 168 -10.53 6.99 3.20
N PHE A 169 -11.77 7.49 3.32
CA PHE A 169 -12.89 6.67 3.78
C PHE A 169 -13.22 5.57 2.76
N SER A 170 -13.18 5.91 1.47
CA SER A 170 -13.36 4.98 0.36
C SER A 170 -12.41 3.77 0.44
N LEU A 171 -11.10 4.02 0.56
CA LEU A 171 -10.07 2.98 0.55
C LEU A 171 -10.03 2.19 1.86
N PHE A 172 -10.37 2.83 2.98
CA PHE A 172 -10.52 2.13 4.25
C PHE A 172 -11.67 1.13 4.14
N ARG A 173 -12.82 1.57 3.63
CA ARG A 173 -14.00 0.71 3.50
C ARG A 173 -13.80 -0.42 2.49
N LEU A 174 -13.20 -0.16 1.33
CA LEU A 174 -12.85 -1.22 0.37
C LEU A 174 -11.85 -2.22 0.96
N SER A 175 -10.89 -1.76 1.75
CA SER A 175 -9.95 -2.64 2.46
C SER A 175 -10.67 -3.55 3.46
N GLN A 176 -11.63 -3.01 4.23
CA GLN A 176 -12.47 -3.79 5.14
C GLN A 176 -13.29 -4.86 4.40
N LEU A 177 -13.88 -4.50 3.25
CA LEU A 177 -14.68 -5.43 2.46
C LEU A 177 -13.81 -6.52 1.82
N ALA A 178 -12.62 -6.20 1.32
CA ALA A 178 -11.75 -7.15 0.65
C ALA A 178 -11.01 -8.10 1.62
N ALA A 179 -10.63 -7.62 2.80
CA ALA A 179 -9.81 -8.38 3.77
C ALA A 179 -10.34 -9.78 4.12
N PRO A 180 -11.63 -10.00 4.47
CA PRO A 180 -12.13 -11.35 4.78
C PRO A 180 -12.08 -12.30 3.57
N HIS A 181 -12.17 -11.78 2.34
CA HIS A 181 -12.05 -12.59 1.12
C HIS A 181 -10.60 -12.94 0.81
N MET A 182 -9.67 -12.01 1.05
CA MET A 182 -8.23 -12.28 0.96
C MET A 182 -7.80 -13.33 2.00
N GLN A 183 -8.28 -13.23 3.24
CA GLN A 183 -7.99 -14.21 4.28
C GLN A 183 -8.45 -15.62 3.85
N LYS A 184 -9.68 -15.74 3.33
CA LYS A 184 -10.22 -17.01 2.81
C LYS A 184 -9.42 -17.55 1.62
N ALA A 185 -8.83 -16.67 0.81
CA ALA A 185 -7.98 -17.04 -0.31
C ALA A 185 -6.52 -17.40 0.08
N GLY A 186 -6.18 -17.37 1.38
CA GLY A 186 -4.84 -17.70 1.88
C GLY A 186 -3.89 -16.51 1.98
N GLY A 187 -4.40 -15.28 1.95
CA GLY A 187 -3.64 -14.05 2.08
C GLY A 187 -3.85 -13.08 0.92
N GLY A 188 -3.22 -11.91 1.00
CA GLY A 188 -3.36 -10.89 -0.04
C GLY A 188 -2.41 -9.71 0.08
N ALA A 189 -2.56 -8.76 -0.84
CA ALA A 189 -1.86 -7.50 -0.82
C ALA A 189 -2.83 -6.33 -1.09
N ILE A 190 -2.83 -5.36 -0.19
CA ILE A 190 -3.50 -4.08 -0.37
C ILE A 190 -2.44 -3.04 -0.68
N LEU A 191 -2.66 -2.29 -1.75
CA LEU A 191 -1.81 -1.19 -2.19
C LEU A 191 -2.62 0.10 -2.24
N ASN A 192 -2.19 1.10 -1.47
CA ASN A 192 -2.80 2.43 -1.47
C ASN A 192 -1.96 3.38 -2.31
N ILE A 193 -2.58 4.10 -3.26
CA ILE A 193 -1.89 5.17 -3.98
C ILE A 193 -2.07 6.48 -3.20
N SER A 194 -1.01 6.84 -2.48
CA SER A 194 -0.91 8.08 -1.74
C SER A 194 -0.40 9.23 -2.64
N SER A 195 0.42 10.13 -2.10
CA SER A 195 1.06 11.24 -2.79
C SER A 195 2.22 11.76 -1.96
N MET A 196 3.22 12.37 -2.61
CA MET A 196 4.23 13.18 -1.94
C MET A 196 3.64 14.29 -1.05
N ALA A 197 2.46 14.83 -1.40
CA ALA A 197 1.76 15.82 -0.57
C ALA A 197 1.40 15.31 0.85
N GLY A 198 1.44 14.00 1.10
CA GLY A 198 1.28 13.43 2.43
C GLY A 198 2.51 13.55 3.33
N GLU A 199 3.67 13.94 2.78
CA GLU A 199 4.93 14.15 3.51
C GLU A 199 5.46 15.58 3.33
N ASN A 200 5.20 16.23 2.19
CA ASN A 200 5.58 17.61 1.92
C ASN A 200 4.65 18.63 2.59
N THR A 201 5.13 19.86 2.73
CA THR A 201 4.36 21.02 3.19
C THR A 201 4.34 22.08 2.09
N ASN A 202 3.15 22.49 1.66
CA ASN A 202 2.99 23.54 0.64
C ASN A 202 1.69 24.33 0.85
N VAL A 203 1.63 25.54 0.28
CA VAL A 203 0.43 26.36 0.29
C VAL A 203 -0.71 25.67 -0.46
N ARG A 204 -1.96 25.93 -0.03
CA ARG A 204 -3.18 25.37 -0.63
C ARG A 204 -3.32 23.84 -0.55
N MET A 205 -2.53 23.15 0.27
CA MET A 205 -2.56 21.69 0.40
C MET A 205 -3.34 21.16 1.60
N ALA A 206 -4.02 22.00 2.38
CA ALA A 206 -4.59 21.61 3.68
C ALA A 206 -5.46 20.34 3.60
N SER A 207 -6.44 20.27 2.70
CA SER A 207 -7.31 19.09 2.56
C SER A 207 -6.62 17.91 1.86
N TYR A 208 -5.94 18.17 0.74
CA TYR A 208 -5.30 17.10 -0.04
C TYR A 208 -4.11 16.47 0.69
N GLY A 209 -3.16 17.27 1.15
CA GLY A 209 -1.97 16.81 1.86
C GLY A 209 -2.30 16.08 3.14
N SER A 210 -3.18 16.63 3.99
CA SER A 210 -3.61 15.94 5.21
C SER A 210 -4.38 14.64 4.92
N SER A 211 -5.23 14.60 3.89
CA SER A 211 -5.90 13.34 3.49
C SER A 211 -4.90 12.26 3.06
N LYS A 212 -3.84 12.63 2.33
CA LYS A 212 -2.79 11.69 1.89
C LYS A 212 -1.83 11.29 3.01
N ALA A 213 -1.55 12.19 3.95
CA ALA A 213 -0.85 11.85 5.20
C ALA A 213 -1.65 10.83 6.03
N ALA A 214 -2.99 11.01 6.10
CA ALA A 214 -3.87 10.05 6.73
C ALA A 214 -3.85 8.69 6.02
N VAL A 215 -3.77 8.64 4.68
CA VAL A 215 -3.57 7.38 3.93
C VAL A 215 -2.24 6.72 4.27
N ASN A 216 -1.16 7.50 4.38
CA ASN A 216 0.16 6.98 4.77
C ASN A 216 0.10 6.33 6.16
N HIS A 217 -0.53 7.01 7.12
CA HIS A 217 -0.62 6.49 8.49
C HIS A 217 -1.64 5.35 8.63
N LEU A 218 -2.73 5.37 7.88
CA LEU A 218 -3.67 4.26 7.80
C LEU A 218 -2.97 3.00 7.31
N THR A 219 -2.22 3.09 6.20
CA THR A 219 -1.41 1.99 5.64
C THR A 219 -0.54 1.32 6.71
N ARG A 220 0.14 2.13 7.53
CA ARG A 220 1.01 1.64 8.61
C ARG A 220 0.22 0.91 9.68
N ASN A 221 -0.92 1.45 10.11
CA ASN A 221 -1.70 0.89 11.21
C ASN A 221 -2.46 -0.37 10.79
N ILE A 222 -3.20 -0.34 9.67
CA ILE A 222 -4.00 -1.50 9.27
C ILE A 222 -3.13 -2.69 8.85
N ALA A 223 -1.85 -2.48 8.53
CA ALA A 223 -0.89 -3.57 8.35
C ALA A 223 -0.75 -4.45 9.61
N PHE A 224 -0.90 -3.88 10.81
CA PHE A 224 -0.95 -4.66 12.07
C PHE A 224 -2.25 -5.42 12.20
N ASP A 225 -3.38 -4.81 11.83
CA ASP A 225 -4.72 -5.40 11.97
C ASP A 225 -4.91 -6.63 11.06
N VAL A 226 -4.49 -6.51 9.79
CA VAL A 226 -4.71 -7.57 8.77
C VAL A 226 -3.48 -8.46 8.53
N GLY A 227 -2.33 -8.13 9.13
CA GLY A 227 -1.12 -8.96 9.07
C GLY A 227 -1.36 -10.42 9.51
N PRO A 228 -2.04 -10.67 10.66
CA PRO A 228 -2.43 -12.02 11.09
C PRO A 228 -3.35 -12.77 10.11
N MET A 229 -4.01 -12.05 9.20
CA MET A 229 -4.84 -12.62 8.13
C MET A 229 -4.02 -13.03 6.89
N GLY A 230 -2.69 -12.87 6.93
CA GLY A 230 -1.81 -13.10 5.78
C GLY A 230 -1.86 -11.98 4.73
N ILE A 231 -2.30 -10.78 5.13
CA ILE A 231 -2.48 -9.65 4.21
C ILE A 231 -1.39 -8.62 4.46
N ARG A 232 -0.71 -8.22 3.38
CA ARG A 232 0.24 -7.11 3.39
C ARG A 232 -0.48 -5.82 3.01
N VAL A 233 -0.11 -4.71 3.62
CA VAL A 233 -0.66 -3.40 3.26
C VAL A 233 0.50 -2.43 3.06
N ASN A 234 0.64 -1.89 1.85
CA ASN A 234 1.67 -0.92 1.52
C ASN A 234 1.07 0.26 0.75
N ALA A 235 1.85 1.31 0.57
CA ALA A 235 1.48 2.44 -0.25
C ALA A 235 2.61 2.85 -1.19
N ILE A 236 2.23 3.52 -2.27
CA ILE A 236 3.14 4.28 -3.11
C ILE A 236 2.78 5.76 -2.95
N ALA A 237 3.78 6.62 -2.81
CA ALA A 237 3.64 8.07 -2.85
C ALA A 237 4.28 8.59 -4.16
N PRO A 238 3.49 8.75 -5.24
CA PRO A 238 4.01 9.29 -6.48
C PRO A 238 4.40 10.77 -6.34
N GLY A 239 5.48 11.14 -7.01
CA GLY A 239 5.75 12.53 -7.39
C GLY A 239 4.88 12.99 -8.56
N ALA A 240 5.34 13.99 -9.31
CA ALA A 240 4.63 14.43 -10.52
C ALA A 240 4.81 13.42 -11.67
N ILE A 241 3.68 12.90 -12.15
CA ILE A 241 3.60 11.89 -13.21
C ILE A 241 2.98 12.50 -14.47
N LYS A 242 3.66 12.33 -15.61
CA LYS A 242 3.18 12.70 -16.96
C LYS A 242 2.00 11.83 -17.35
N THR A 243 0.82 12.20 -16.87
CA THR A 243 -0.48 11.67 -17.30
C THR A 243 -1.13 12.64 -18.26
N ASP A 244 -2.13 12.20 -19.03
CA ASP A 244 -2.93 13.07 -19.88
C ASP A 244 -3.50 14.27 -19.09
N ALA A 245 -3.85 14.05 -17.81
CA ALA A 245 -4.35 15.10 -16.93
C ALA A 245 -3.30 16.15 -16.55
N LEU A 246 -2.03 15.76 -16.38
CA LEU A 246 -0.94 16.72 -16.14
C LEU A 246 -0.53 17.40 -17.45
N ALA A 247 -0.53 16.67 -18.57
CA ALA A 247 -0.10 17.16 -19.87
C ALA A 247 -0.94 18.34 -20.37
N THR A 248 -2.22 18.46 -19.98
CA THR A 248 -3.07 19.60 -20.36
C THR A 248 -2.71 20.91 -19.67
N VAL A 249 -1.98 20.85 -18.55
CA VAL A 249 -1.59 22.02 -17.75
C VAL A 249 -0.07 22.22 -17.67
N LEU A 250 0.72 21.29 -18.23
CA LEU A 250 2.17 21.33 -18.20
C LEU A 250 2.72 22.15 -19.38
N THR A 251 3.22 23.35 -19.11
CA THR A 251 4.02 24.13 -20.08
C THR A 251 5.51 23.80 -19.97
N PRO A 252 6.34 24.06 -20.99
CA PRO A 252 7.79 23.88 -20.92
C PRO A 252 8.47 24.66 -19.79
N GLU A 253 7.91 25.80 -19.39
CA GLU A 253 8.37 26.63 -18.27
C GLU A 253 8.07 25.96 -16.93
N ILE A 254 6.82 25.50 -16.75
CA ILE A 254 6.40 24.78 -15.55
C ILE A 254 7.21 23.49 -15.42
N GLU A 255 7.40 22.75 -16.51
CA GLU A 255 8.19 21.52 -16.53
C GLU A 255 9.64 21.78 -16.10
N ARG A 256 10.30 22.81 -16.65
CA ARG A 256 11.66 23.17 -16.23
C ARG A 256 11.73 23.55 -14.75
N ALA A 257 10.73 24.27 -14.23
CA ALA A 257 10.70 24.68 -12.83
C ALA A 257 10.60 23.46 -11.90
N ILE A 258 9.66 22.55 -12.14
CA ILE A 258 9.49 21.36 -11.28
C ILE A 258 10.64 20.34 -11.42
N LEU A 259 11.36 20.35 -12.55
CA LEU A 259 12.54 19.49 -12.74
C LEU A 259 13.79 19.99 -11.99
N LYS A 260 13.83 21.27 -11.59
CA LYS A 260 14.97 21.87 -10.88
C LYS A 260 15.40 21.07 -9.64
N HIS A 261 14.42 20.53 -8.92
CA HIS A 261 14.63 19.76 -7.68
C HIS A 261 14.37 18.25 -7.88
N THR A 262 14.44 17.77 -9.12
CA THR A 262 14.28 16.35 -9.48
C THR A 262 15.61 15.77 -9.97
N PRO A 263 16.39 15.07 -9.12
CA PRO A 263 17.72 14.56 -9.46
C PRO A 263 17.80 13.70 -10.73
N LEU A 264 16.78 12.89 -11.02
CA LEU A 264 16.76 12.07 -12.24
C LEU A 264 16.44 12.85 -13.53
N GLY A 265 16.19 14.16 -13.46
CA GLY A 265 16.06 15.04 -14.62
C GLY A 265 14.84 14.78 -15.51
N ARG A 266 13.84 14.02 -15.03
CA ARG A 266 12.60 13.74 -15.74
C ARG A 266 11.42 13.63 -14.79
N LEU A 267 10.22 13.92 -15.29
CA LEU A 267 8.99 13.52 -14.62
C LEU A 267 8.81 12.00 -14.68
N GLY A 268 8.01 11.48 -13.76
CA GLY A 268 7.64 10.07 -13.79
C GLY A 268 6.65 9.76 -14.90
N GLU A 269 6.62 8.52 -15.34
CA GLU A 269 5.63 7.96 -16.23
C GLU A 269 4.68 7.04 -15.45
N ALA A 270 3.47 6.82 -15.96
CA ALA A 270 2.52 5.91 -15.30
C ALA A 270 3.12 4.49 -15.11
N GLN A 271 4.00 4.06 -16.03
CA GLN A 271 4.67 2.77 -15.95
C GLN A 271 5.69 2.69 -14.81
N ASP A 272 6.35 3.80 -14.42
CA ASP A 272 7.26 3.81 -13.25
C ASP A 272 6.50 3.40 -11.99
N ILE A 273 5.27 3.91 -11.83
CA ILE A 273 4.40 3.59 -10.70
C ILE A 273 3.85 2.17 -10.80
N ALA A 274 3.46 1.73 -12.01
CA ALA A 274 2.96 0.37 -12.22
C ALA A 274 4.02 -0.71 -11.91
N ASN A 275 5.30 -0.43 -12.20
CA ASN A 275 6.40 -1.33 -11.85
C ASN A 275 6.57 -1.46 -10.32
N ALA A 276 6.51 -0.34 -9.60
CA ALA A 276 6.54 -0.33 -8.14
C ALA A 276 5.31 -1.05 -7.54
N ALA A 277 4.14 -0.86 -8.13
CA ALA A 277 2.91 -1.54 -7.73
C ALA A 277 3.03 -3.06 -7.91
N LEU A 278 3.60 -3.51 -9.03
CA LEU A 278 3.82 -4.94 -9.29
C LEU A 278 4.73 -5.54 -8.22
N PHE A 279 5.86 -4.88 -7.94
CA PHE A 279 6.76 -5.30 -6.87
C PHE A 279 6.02 -5.47 -5.53
N LEU A 280 5.33 -4.43 -5.07
CA LEU A 280 4.66 -4.43 -3.74
C LEU A 280 3.51 -5.43 -3.63
N CYS A 281 2.86 -5.78 -4.74
CA CYS A 281 1.79 -6.79 -4.75
C CYS A 281 2.30 -8.22 -5.00
N SER A 282 3.51 -8.38 -5.55
CA SER A 282 4.09 -9.69 -5.92
C SER A 282 4.69 -10.46 -4.74
N PRO A 283 5.01 -11.76 -4.91
CA PRO A 283 5.82 -12.52 -3.96
C PRO A 283 7.18 -11.90 -3.62
N ALA A 284 7.75 -11.06 -4.49
CA ALA A 284 9.03 -10.39 -4.24
C ALA A 284 9.00 -9.46 -3.01
N ALA A 285 7.82 -9.00 -2.63
CA ALA A 285 7.59 -8.19 -1.43
C ALA A 285 6.98 -9.00 -0.28
N ALA A 286 7.12 -10.33 -0.24
CA ALA A 286 6.41 -11.21 0.71
C ALA A 286 6.57 -10.82 2.18
N TRP A 287 7.65 -10.10 2.52
CA TRP A 287 7.93 -9.64 3.88
C TRP A 287 7.96 -8.11 4.02
N ILE A 288 7.28 -7.40 3.12
CA ILE A 288 7.13 -5.94 3.15
C ILE A 288 5.68 -5.60 3.45
N SER A 289 5.44 -4.97 4.60
CA SER A 289 4.12 -4.46 5.01
C SER A 289 4.29 -3.19 5.84
N GLY A 290 3.28 -2.33 5.80
CA GLY A 290 3.25 -1.02 6.47
C GLY A 290 4.15 0.04 5.84
N GLN A 291 4.66 -0.17 4.62
CA GLN A 291 5.63 0.74 4.00
C GLN A 291 4.96 1.74 3.05
N VAL A 292 5.55 2.93 2.94
CA VAL A 292 5.21 3.93 1.93
C VAL A 292 6.42 4.14 1.03
N LEU A 293 6.36 3.64 -0.20
CA LEU A 293 7.42 3.80 -1.18
C LEU A 293 7.21 5.09 -1.98
N THR A 294 8.06 6.08 -1.77
CA THR A 294 8.08 7.29 -2.59
C THR A 294 8.73 7.03 -3.94
N VAL A 295 8.05 7.36 -5.03
CA VAL A 295 8.56 7.26 -6.40
C VAL A 295 8.55 8.65 -7.03
N SER A 296 9.67 9.37 -6.90
CA SER A 296 9.74 10.81 -7.15
C SER A 296 10.98 11.28 -7.92
N GLY A 297 11.74 10.36 -8.51
CA GLY A 297 12.99 10.71 -9.18
C GLY A 297 14.07 11.30 -8.24
N GLY A 298 13.99 10.97 -6.94
CA GLY A 298 15.00 11.33 -5.93
C GLY A 298 14.78 12.68 -5.24
N GLY A 299 13.75 13.44 -5.60
CA GLY A 299 13.51 14.79 -5.07
C GLY A 299 12.03 15.18 -5.11
N VAL A 300 11.76 16.48 -5.23
CA VAL A 300 10.41 17.09 -5.22
C VAL A 300 10.11 17.78 -6.57
N GLN A 301 8.84 17.87 -6.93
CA GLN A 301 8.35 18.51 -8.16
C GLN A 301 7.44 19.71 -7.82
N GLU A 302 8.02 20.69 -7.14
CA GLU A 302 7.33 21.91 -6.70
C GLU A 302 7.78 23.11 -7.51
N LEU A 303 6.91 24.11 -7.62
CA LEU A 303 7.29 25.45 -8.10
C LEU A 303 7.95 26.18 -6.93
N ASP A 304 9.05 26.90 -7.21
CA ASP A 304 9.73 27.75 -6.21
C ASP A 304 8.79 28.84 -5.65
#